data_AF-A0A3B0XL48-F1
#
_entry.id   AF-A0A3B0XL48-F1
#
_cell.length_a   1.000
_cell.length_b   1.000
_cell.length_c   1.000
_cell.angle_alpha   90.00
_cell.angle_beta   90.00
_cell.angle_gamma   90.00
#
_symmetry.space_group_name_H-M   'P 1'
#
loop_
_entity.id
_entity.type
_entity.pdbx_description
1 polymer ?
#
loop_
_entity_poly.entity_id
_entity_poly.type
_entity_poly.pdbx_seq_one_letter_code
_entity_poly.pdbx_strand_id
1 'polypeptide(L)'
;MHTSKTPIGFWSAVSMGIGAMVGAGIFALLGEASAISGSAVYISFIAGGIIALFSGYSFGKLGARYPSSGGIVEYLSQAYGTGFFTGTMSIMLYFAAIISLSLISKAFGNYAATFFPGNNNSFLHPILSASIIVFFVLISAHPEMHRRESEIEMLDLRHWI
;
A
#
# COMPACT_ATOMS: atom_id res chain seq x y z
N MET A 1 25.97 5.05 -3.37
CA MET A 1 25.03 4.65 -4.45
C MET A 1 24.71 3.19 -4.27
N HIS A 2 23.58 2.85 -3.63
CA HIS A 2 23.17 1.47 -3.44
C HIS A 2 22.62 0.92 -4.76
N THR A 3 23.44 0.12 -5.44
CA THR A 3 23.05 -0.57 -6.68
C THR A 3 22.38 -1.89 -6.31
N SER A 4 21.05 -1.93 -6.43
CA SER A 4 20.28 -3.17 -6.32
C SER A 4 20.73 -4.17 -7.40
N LYS A 5 20.96 -5.42 -7.01
CA LYS A 5 21.36 -6.52 -7.93
C LYS A 5 20.33 -6.81 -9.03
N THR A 6 19.10 -6.34 -8.89
CA THR A 6 18.03 -6.46 -9.89
C THR A 6 17.22 -5.17 -9.95
N PRO A 7 17.53 -4.24 -10.88
CA PRO A 7 16.74 -3.03 -11.04
C PRO A 7 15.33 -3.37 -11.51
N ILE A 8 14.32 -2.75 -10.90
CA ILE A 8 12.93 -2.87 -11.35
C ILE A 8 12.82 -2.13 -12.69
N GLY A 9 12.37 -2.82 -13.73
CA GLY A 9 12.13 -2.20 -15.03
C GLY A 9 10.97 -1.20 -14.98
N PHE A 10 10.96 -0.24 -15.91
CA PHE A 10 9.90 0.78 -16.00
C PHE A 10 8.50 0.17 -16.04
N TRP A 11 8.28 -0.81 -16.91
CA TRP A 11 6.99 -1.49 -17.05
C TRP A 11 6.59 -2.28 -15.80
N SER A 12 7.56 -2.88 -15.10
CA SER A 12 7.32 -3.57 -13.83
C SER A 12 6.90 -2.59 -12.74
N ALA A 13 7.55 -1.43 -12.65
CA ALA A 13 7.19 -0.38 -11.69
C ALA A 13 5.80 0.20 -11.97
N VAL A 14 5.48 0.47 -13.24
CA VAL A 14 4.15 0.93 -13.67
C VAL A 14 3.08 -0.10 -13.35
N SER A 15 3.32 -1.38 -13.68
CA SER A 15 2.40 -2.48 -13.38
C SER A 15 2.16 -2.63 -11.88
N MET A 16 3.21 -2.50 -11.06
CA MET A 16 3.11 -2.54 -9.60
C MET A 16 2.23 -1.40 -9.07
N GLY A 17 2.43 -0.17 -9.57
CA GLY A 17 1.61 0.98 -9.21
C GLY A 17 0.14 0.83 -9.60
N ILE A 18 -0.12 0.41 -10.85
CA ILE A 18 -1.48 0.18 -11.34
C ILE A 18 -2.17 -0.94 -10.54
N GLY A 19 -1.47 -2.06 -10.30
CA GLY A 19 -1.99 -3.18 -9.53
C GLY A 19 -2.38 -2.77 -8.10
N ALA A 20 -1.54 -1.99 -7.42
CA ALA A 20 -1.84 -1.48 -6.08
C ALA A 20 -3.06 -0.54 -6.07
N MET A 21 -3.16 0.38 -7.04
CA MET A 21 -4.28 1.33 -7.12
C MET A 21 -5.60 0.66 -7.50
N VAL A 22 -5.60 -0.29 -8.43
CA VAL A 22 -6.82 -1.03 -8.83
C VAL A 22 -7.27 -1.95 -7.69
N GLY A 23 -6.33 -2.64 -7.02
CA GLY A 23 -6.59 -3.49 -5.85
C GLY A 23 -7.24 -2.71 -4.70
N ALA A 24 -6.63 -1.59 -4.32
CA ALA A 24 -7.12 -0.78 -3.22
C ALA A 24 -8.36 0.03 -3.59
N GLY A 25 -8.33 0.79 -4.69
CA GLY A 25 -9.40 1.71 -5.03
C GLY A 25 -10.65 1.03 -5.57
N ILE A 26 -10.50 0.27 -6.66
CA ILE A 26 -11.65 -0.28 -7.39
C ILE A 26 -12.26 -1.44 -6.62
N PHE A 27 -11.47 -2.41 -6.18
CA PHE A 27 -12.05 -3.56 -5.48
C PHE A 27 -12.46 -3.22 -4.05
N ALA A 28 -11.71 -2.38 -3.33
CA ALA A 28 -12.03 -2.14 -1.93
C ALA A 28 -12.99 -0.96 -1.66
N LEU A 29 -12.98 0.09 -2.48
CA LEU A 29 -13.81 1.29 -2.22
C LEU A 29 -14.96 1.50 -3.21
N LEU A 30 -14.94 0.94 -4.43
CA LEU A 30 -15.96 1.26 -5.44
C LEU A 30 -17.36 0.82 -4.99
N GLY A 31 -17.48 -0.34 -4.34
CA GLY A 31 -18.77 -0.84 -3.84
C GLY A 31 -19.40 0.12 -2.83
N GLU A 32 -18.65 0.52 -1.81
CA GLU A 32 -19.10 1.49 -0.79
C GLU A 32 -19.38 2.87 -1.40
N ALA A 33 -18.52 3.36 -2.29
CA ALA A 33 -18.73 4.61 -3.00
C ALA A 33 -20.01 4.58 -3.84
N SER A 34 -20.33 3.45 -4.46
CA SER A 34 -21.55 3.25 -5.24
C SER A 34 -22.82 3.19 -4.40
N ALA A 35 -22.74 2.65 -3.19
CA ALA A 35 -23.86 2.68 -2.25
C ALA A 35 -24.22 4.10 -1.83
N ILE A 36 -23.23 5.00 -1.70
CA ILE A 36 -23.43 6.39 -1.27
C ILE A 36 -23.81 7.31 -2.44
N SER A 37 -23.08 7.25 -3.55
CA SER A 37 -23.22 8.19 -4.68
C SER A 37 -24.09 7.68 -5.83
N GLY A 38 -24.49 6.40 -5.82
CA GLY A 38 -25.33 5.79 -6.85
C GLY A 38 -24.74 5.95 -8.25
N SER A 39 -25.50 6.54 -9.18
CA SER A 39 -25.06 6.76 -10.56
C SER A 39 -23.94 7.80 -10.68
N ALA A 40 -23.78 8.71 -9.70
CA ALA A 40 -22.82 9.82 -9.80
C ALA A 40 -21.37 9.46 -9.42
N VAL A 41 -21.07 8.19 -9.09
CA VAL A 41 -19.75 7.71 -8.65
C VAL A 41 -18.63 8.06 -9.61
N TYR A 42 -18.89 7.99 -10.92
CA TYR A 42 -17.88 8.29 -11.94
C TYR A 42 -17.38 9.74 -11.84
N ILE A 43 -18.23 10.68 -11.40
CA ILE A 43 -17.85 12.09 -11.19
C ILE A 43 -16.86 12.17 -10.02
N SER A 44 -17.15 11.48 -8.91
CA SER A 44 -16.25 11.40 -7.76
C SER A 44 -14.91 10.76 -8.12
N PHE A 45 -14.92 9.74 -8.99
CA PHE A 45 -13.69 9.12 -9.51
C PHE A 45 -12.87 10.06 -10.39
N ILE A 46 -13.52 10.85 -11.27
CA ILE A 46 -12.83 11.84 -12.09
C ILE A 46 -12.21 12.92 -11.21
N ALA A 47 -12.96 13.44 -10.23
CA ALA A 47 -12.46 14.43 -9.29
C ALA A 47 -11.26 13.89 -8.47
N GLY A 48 -11.38 12.68 -7.91
CA GLY A 48 -10.30 12.01 -7.20
C GLY A 48 -9.07 11.75 -8.08
N GLY A 49 -9.30 11.36 -9.34
CA GLY A 49 -8.24 11.14 -10.33
C GLY A 49 -7.45 12.40 -10.66
N ILE A 50 -8.13 13.55 -10.79
CA ILE A 50 -7.46 14.84 -11.00
C ILE A 50 -6.56 15.18 -9.80
N ILE A 51 -7.05 15.02 -8.58
CA ILE A 51 -6.26 15.26 -7.36
C ILE A 51 -5.06 14.31 -7.32
N ALA A 52 -5.26 13.02 -7.60
CA ALA A 52 -4.20 12.03 -7.64
C ALA A 52 -3.13 12.33 -8.70
N LEU A 53 -3.51 12.89 -9.86
CA LEU A 53 -2.55 13.33 -10.89
C LEU A 53 -1.64 14.45 -10.38
N PHE A 54 -2.18 15.45 -9.70
CA PHE A 54 -1.38 16.52 -9.10
C PHE A 54 -0.43 15.97 -8.02
N SER A 55 -0.91 15.07 -7.16
CA SER A 55 -0.08 14.41 -6.15
C SER A 55 1.02 13.54 -6.78
N GLY A 56 0.67 12.75 -7.80
CA GLY A 56 1.60 11.89 -8.53
C GLY A 56 2.68 12.68 -9.25
N TYR A 57 2.33 13.82 -9.85
CA TYR A 57 3.30 14.72 -10.48
C TYR A 57 4.29 15.32 -9.47
N SER A 58 3.80 15.73 -8.29
CA SER A 58 4.66 16.24 -7.22
C SER A 58 5.63 15.17 -6.71
N PHE A 59 5.12 13.96 -6.41
CA PHE A 59 5.94 12.84 -5.97
C PHE A 59 6.90 12.35 -7.06
N GLY A 60 6.49 12.38 -8.33
CA GLY A 60 7.37 12.04 -9.45
C GLY A 60 8.58 12.97 -9.57
N LYS A 61 8.38 14.29 -9.39
CA LYS A 61 9.50 15.25 -9.35
C LYS A 61 10.40 15.06 -8.13
N LEU A 62 9.81 14.79 -6.97
CA LEU A 62 10.57 14.52 -5.75
C LEU A 62 11.42 13.26 -5.89
N GLY A 63 10.87 12.19 -6.45
CA GLY A 63 11.61 10.94 -6.69
C GLY A 63 12.71 11.07 -7.74
N ALA A 64 12.52 11.91 -8.77
CA ALA A 64 13.57 12.22 -9.72
C ALA A 64 14.70 13.06 -9.10
N ARG A 65 14.38 13.94 -8.14
CA ARG A 65 15.35 14.81 -7.46
C ARG A 65 16.10 14.11 -6.31
N TYR A 66 15.41 13.24 -5.58
CA TYR A 66 15.95 12.53 -4.42
C TYR A 66 15.80 11.00 -4.62
N PRO A 67 16.72 10.37 -5.38
CA PRO A 67 16.70 8.93 -5.61
C PRO A 67 17.19 8.19 -4.37
N SER A 68 16.27 7.92 -3.44
CA SER A 68 16.52 7.16 -2.21
C SER A 68 15.53 6.02 -2.05
N SER A 69 15.97 4.93 -1.44
CA SER A 69 15.15 3.77 -1.10
C SER A 69 14.15 4.05 0.05
N GLY A 70 14.31 5.16 0.78
CA GLY A 70 13.45 5.52 1.92
C GLY A 70 12.07 6.07 1.58
N GLY A 71 11.74 6.25 0.29
CA GLY A 71 10.42 6.65 -0.18
C GLY A 71 9.93 7.99 0.40
N ILE A 72 8.64 8.03 0.79
CA ILE A 72 7.98 9.26 1.28
C ILE A 72 8.60 9.77 2.58
N VAL A 73 9.09 8.88 3.45
CA VAL A 73 9.73 9.25 4.71
C VAL A 73 11.04 10.00 4.45
N GLU A 74 11.80 9.59 3.43
CA GLU A 74 13.00 10.32 3.03
C GLU A 74 12.67 11.72 2.54
N TYR A 75 11.62 11.90 1.73
CA TYR A 75 11.23 13.24 1.28
C TYR A 75 10.84 14.14 2.44
N LEU A 76 10.25 13.58 3.49
CA LEU A 76 9.89 14.30 4.70
C LEU A 76 11.11 14.69 5.53
N SER A 77 12.08 13.77 5.67
CA SER A 77 13.39 14.02 6.27
C SER A 77 14.15 15.13 5.55
N GLN A 78 14.16 15.11 4.21
CA GLN A 78 14.83 16.13 3.41
C GLN A 78 14.14 17.51 3.48
N ALA A 79 12.83 17.55 3.69
CA ALA A 79 12.07 18.80 3.77
C ALA A 79 12.09 19.45 5.17
N TYR A 80 11.99 18.64 6.23
CA TYR A 80 11.83 19.13 7.62
C TYR A 80 13.01 18.80 8.54
N GLY A 81 14.01 18.06 8.05
CA GLY A 81 15.13 17.56 8.84
C GLY A 81 14.79 16.30 9.64
N THR A 82 15.81 15.68 10.21
CA THR A 82 15.65 14.56 11.14
C THR A 82 15.28 15.08 12.52
N GLY A 83 14.04 14.84 12.95
CA GLY A 83 13.53 15.34 14.22
C GLY A 83 12.19 14.71 14.62
N PHE A 84 11.66 15.15 15.76
CA PHE A 84 10.42 14.63 16.33
C PHE A 84 9.23 14.71 15.36
N PHE A 85 9.16 15.77 14.55
CA PHE A 85 8.09 15.97 13.57
C PHE A 85 8.13 14.89 12.46
N THR A 86 9.30 14.66 11.87
CA THR A 86 9.52 13.64 10.83
C THR A 86 9.28 12.23 11.39
N GLY A 87 9.71 11.95 12.62
CA GLY A 87 9.45 10.67 13.28
C GLY A 87 7.97 10.41 13.51
N THR A 88 7.23 11.40 14.01
CA THR A 88 5.78 11.30 14.26
C THR A 88 5.00 11.07 12.96
N MET A 89 5.34 11.81 11.90
CA MET A 89 4.72 11.64 10.58
C MET A 89 5.03 10.28 9.96
N SER A 90 6.24 9.75 10.17
CA SER A 90 6.59 8.40 9.72
C SER A 90 5.73 7.35 10.41
N ILE A 91 5.50 7.50 11.71
CA ILE A 91 4.59 6.64 12.48
C ILE A 91 3.14 6.76 11.97
N MET A 92 2.66 7.97 11.66
CA MET A 92 1.33 8.13 11.05
C MET A 92 1.22 7.44 9.68
N LEU A 93 2.28 7.50 8.86
CA LEU A 93 2.34 6.81 7.58
C LEU A 93 2.24 5.28 7.76
N TYR A 94 2.90 4.73 8.78
CA TYR A 94 2.76 3.32 9.15
C TYR A 94 1.33 2.97 9.58
N PHE A 95 0.68 3.80 10.41
CA PHE A 95 -0.71 3.58 10.78
C PHE A 95 -1.64 3.61 9.56
N ALA A 96 -1.43 4.55 8.63
CA ALA A 96 -2.18 4.62 7.39
C ALA A 96 -2.03 3.31 6.58
N ALA A 97 -0.82 2.76 6.48
CA ALA A 97 -0.58 1.49 5.81
C ALA A 97 -1.34 0.32 6.45
N ILE A 98 -1.38 0.24 7.80
CA ILE A 98 -2.13 -0.81 8.52
C ILE A 98 -3.64 -0.69 8.27
N ILE A 99 -4.17 0.54 8.26
CA ILE A 99 -5.58 0.80 7.96
C ILE A 99 -5.90 0.41 6.51
N SER A 100 -5.04 0.75 5.56
CA SER A 100 -5.20 0.33 4.16
C SER A 100 -5.22 -1.19 4.02
N LEU A 101 -4.31 -1.91 4.68
CA LEU A 101 -4.30 -3.38 4.67
C LEU A 101 -5.61 -3.97 5.22
N SER A 102 -6.11 -3.40 6.31
CA SER A 102 -7.38 -3.80 6.91
C SER A 102 -8.56 -3.58 5.97
N LEU A 103 -8.56 -2.47 5.23
CA LEU A 103 -9.59 -2.12 4.26
C LEU A 103 -9.59 -3.06 3.05
N ILE A 104 -8.42 -3.35 2.47
CA ILE A 104 -8.25 -4.34 1.40
C ILE A 104 -8.80 -5.69 1.86
N SER A 105 -8.43 -6.12 3.07
CA SER A 105 -8.82 -7.46 3.51
C SER A 105 -10.31 -7.59 3.81
N LYS A 106 -10.96 -6.52 4.29
CA LYS A 106 -12.42 -6.49 4.41
C LYS A 106 -13.10 -6.63 3.05
N ALA A 107 -12.60 -5.95 2.03
CA ALA A 107 -13.15 -6.04 0.69
C ALA A 107 -13.04 -7.46 0.12
N PHE A 108 -11.87 -8.10 0.22
CA PHE A 108 -11.71 -9.50 -0.17
C PHE A 108 -12.63 -10.43 0.60
N GLY A 109 -12.79 -10.23 1.92
CA GLY A 109 -13.73 -10.99 2.73
C GLY A 109 -15.18 -10.87 2.27
N ASN A 110 -15.60 -9.65 1.87
CA ASN A 110 -16.93 -9.40 1.35
C ASN A 110 -17.16 -10.10 -0.01
N TYR A 111 -16.17 -10.06 -0.91
CA TYR A 111 -16.22 -10.80 -2.18
C TYR A 111 -16.16 -12.32 -1.98
N ALA A 112 -15.45 -12.82 -0.98
CA ALA A 112 -15.42 -14.26 -0.69
C ALA A 112 -16.79 -14.76 -0.19
N ALA A 113 -17.52 -13.93 0.57
CA ALA A 113 -18.82 -14.29 1.13
C ALA A 113 -19.90 -14.51 0.04
N THR A 114 -19.82 -13.84 -1.12
CA THR A 114 -20.78 -14.03 -2.21
C THR A 114 -20.69 -15.40 -2.91
N PHE A 115 -19.60 -16.15 -2.72
CA PHE A 115 -19.45 -17.51 -3.25
C PHE A 115 -20.23 -18.59 -2.46
N PHE A 116 -20.76 -18.26 -1.28
CA PHE A 116 -21.59 -19.17 -0.47
C PHE A 116 -23.03 -18.63 -0.29
N PRO A 117 -23.80 -18.46 -1.38
CA PRO A 117 -25.18 -18.00 -1.30
C PRO A 117 -26.07 -19.09 -0.67
N GLY A 118 -26.49 -18.91 0.58
CA GLY A 118 -27.46 -19.78 1.25
C GLY A 118 -27.15 -20.21 2.68
N ASN A 119 -26.02 -19.78 3.27
CA ASN A 119 -25.72 -20.08 4.67
C ASN A 119 -25.91 -18.84 5.55
N ASN A 120 -27.09 -18.72 6.17
CA ASN A 120 -27.54 -17.58 6.99
C ASN A 120 -26.83 -17.47 8.36
N ASN A 121 -25.61 -18.00 8.50
CA ASN A 121 -24.87 -17.93 9.74
C ASN A 121 -24.04 -16.63 9.75
N SER A 122 -24.43 -15.65 10.56
CA SER A 122 -23.70 -14.38 10.77
C SER A 122 -22.21 -14.52 11.13
N PHE A 123 -21.77 -15.74 11.46
CA PHE A 123 -20.39 -16.05 11.82
C PHE A 123 -19.47 -16.42 10.65
N LEU A 124 -20.01 -16.85 9.49
CA LEU A 124 -19.16 -17.27 8.35
C LEU A 124 -18.50 -16.10 7.62
N HIS A 125 -19.20 -14.97 7.48
CA HIS A 125 -18.66 -13.77 6.85
C HIS A 125 -17.43 -13.20 7.61
N PRO A 126 -17.46 -13.03 8.95
CA PRO A 126 -16.30 -12.59 9.70
C PRO A 126 -15.18 -13.64 9.77
N ILE A 127 -15.49 -14.94 9.76
CA ILE A 127 -14.46 -16.01 9.76
C ILE A 127 -13.70 -16.07 8.43
N LEU A 128 -14.39 -15.93 7.29
CA LEU A 128 -13.74 -15.90 5.97
C LEU A 128 -12.85 -14.67 5.80
N SER A 129 -13.35 -13.48 6.16
CA SER A 129 -12.54 -12.26 6.16
C SER A 129 -11.33 -12.36 7.10
N ALA A 130 -11.52 -12.88 8.32
CA ALA A 130 -10.43 -13.12 9.26
C ALA A 130 -9.42 -14.15 8.75
N SER A 131 -9.87 -15.23 8.09
CA SER A 131 -8.97 -16.23 7.51
C SER A 131 -8.12 -15.66 6.37
N ILE A 132 -8.68 -14.76 5.56
CA ILE A 132 -7.94 -14.07 4.50
C ILE A 132 -6.91 -13.11 5.12
N ILE A 133 -7.29 -12.35 6.16
CA ILE A 133 -6.36 -11.50 6.92
C ILE A 133 -5.22 -12.36 7.48
N VAL A 134 -5.54 -13.45 8.18
CA VAL A 134 -4.56 -14.32 8.81
C VAL A 134 -3.63 -14.94 7.78
N PHE A 135 -4.15 -15.39 6.63
CA PHE A 135 -3.33 -15.90 5.53
C PHE A 135 -2.39 -14.83 4.96
N PHE A 136 -2.90 -13.61 4.73
CA PHE A 136 -2.10 -12.49 4.22
C PHE A 136 -1.04 -12.02 5.24
N VAL A 137 -1.38 -12.07 6.53
CA VAL A 137 -0.44 -11.78 7.62
C VAL A 137 0.59 -12.90 7.74
N LEU A 138 0.21 -14.17 7.56
CA LEU A 138 1.14 -15.32 7.60
C LEU A 138 2.14 -15.28 6.45
N ILE A 139 1.69 -14.94 5.23
CA ILE A 139 2.60 -14.77 4.09
C ILE A 139 3.48 -13.53 4.28
N SER A 140 2.94 -12.45 4.86
CA SER A 140 3.73 -11.28 5.24
C SER A 140 4.73 -11.57 6.35
N ALA A 141 4.40 -12.48 7.27
CA ALA A 141 5.22 -12.92 8.38
C ALA A 141 6.15 -14.08 8.01
N HIS A 142 6.09 -14.58 6.76
CA HIS A 142 6.99 -15.65 6.32
C HIS A 142 8.44 -15.15 6.44
N PRO A 143 9.32 -15.87 7.17
CA PRO A 143 10.64 -15.37 7.59
C PRO A 143 11.62 -15.03 6.45
N GLU A 144 11.28 -15.38 5.22
CA GLU A 144 12.09 -15.11 4.03
C GLU A 144 12.16 -13.62 3.65
N MET A 145 11.14 -12.81 3.99
CA MET A 145 11.18 -11.36 3.70
C MET A 145 12.10 -10.61 4.68
N HIS A 146 12.08 -10.97 5.96
CA HIS A 146 12.93 -10.34 6.99
C HIS A 146 14.43 -10.64 6.77
N ARG A 147 14.75 -11.84 6.24
CA ARG A 147 16.12 -12.21 5.88
C ARG A 147 16.69 -11.32 4.76
N ARG A 148 15.88 -10.94 3.77
CA ARG A 148 16.33 -10.05 2.68
C ARG A 148 16.61 -8.62 3.14
N GLU A 149 15.80 -8.10 4.06
CA GLU A 149 15.98 -6.76 4.62
C GLU A 149 17.25 -6.69 5.50
N SER A 150 17.47 -7.71 6.34
CA SER A 150 18.69 -7.83 7.15
C SER A 150 19.97 -8.09 6.34
N GLU A 151 19.90 -8.84 5.22
CA GLU A 151 21.03 -8.98 4.30
C GLU A 151 21.38 -7.67 3.60
N ILE A 152 20.38 -6.84 3.26
CA ILE A 152 20.59 -5.53 2.63
C ILE A 152 21.22 -4.55 3.62
N GLU A 153 20.77 -4.49 4.88
CA GLU A 153 21.40 -3.66 5.92
C GLU A 153 22.83 -4.13 6.28
N MET A 154 23.08 -5.44 6.33
CA MET A 154 24.43 -5.96 6.60
C MET A 154 25.41 -5.75 5.43
N LEU A 155 24.92 -5.72 4.19
CA LEU A 155 25.74 -5.36 3.02
C LEU A 155 26.09 -3.87 2.99
N ASP A 156 25.22 -3.02 3.53
CA ASP A 156 25.43 -1.58 3.67
C ASP A 156 26.46 -1.25 4.76
N LEU A 157 26.35 -1.88 5.94
CA LEU A 157 27.32 -1.72 7.04
C LEU A 157 28.74 -2.19 6.68
N ARG A 158 28.89 -3.09 5.72
CA ARG A 158 30.20 -3.54 5.21
C ARG A 158 30.88 -2.54 4.27
N HIS A 159 30.18 -1.52 3.78
CA HIS A 159 30.79 -0.44 2.97
C HIS A 159 31.31 0.73 3.83
N TRP A 160 31.06 0.73 5.15
CA TRP A 160 31.45 1.79 6.09
C TRP A 160 32.41 1.32 7.20
N ILE A 161 32.83 0.05 7.17
CA ILE A 161 33.92 -0.53 7.99
C ILE A 161 35.00 -1.02 7.05
#